data_AF-A0A6J8CXW9-F1
#
_entry.id   AF-A0A6J8CXW9-F1
#
_cell.length_a   1.000
_cell.length_b   1.000
_cell.length_c   1.000
_cell.angle_alpha   90.00
_cell.angle_beta   90.00
_cell.angle_gamma   90.00
#
_symmetry.space_group_name_H-M   'P 1'
#
loop_
_entity.id
_entity.type
_entity.pdbx_description
1 polymer ?
#
loop_
_entity_poly.entity_id
_entity_poly.type
_entity_poly.pdbx_seq_one_letter_code
_entity_poly.pdbx_strand_id
1 'polypeptide(L)'
;MEDIKVKREFVIKLQNRYQVLKNSVRDENETLDEKWNEISDIYTKCSEECIGYKQKTKKKDWITPETWNQINIRRQAKKKVNDTKSPRLKDKYQQDYSDIHRNVKTLVRADKRRFMDNLADQAEEAANKREQGNLYKITKIICGRGKSSPNIPVKDKQGNLLTSENEQEKR
;
A
#
# COMPACT_ATOMS: atom_id res chain seq x y z
N MET A 1 3.26 20.73 2.11
CA MET A 1 4.30 21.21 3.06
C MET A 1 4.63 20.15 4.13
N GLU A 2 4.51 18.85 3.83
CA GLU A 2 4.43 17.81 4.87
C GLU A 2 5.73 17.01 5.07
N ASP A 3 6.87 17.41 4.49
CA ASP A 3 8.04 16.51 4.41
C ASP A 3 9.42 17.16 4.60
N ILE A 4 9.51 18.40 5.11
CA ILE A 4 10.81 19.06 5.37
C ILE A 4 11.32 18.72 6.78
N LYS A 5 10.42 18.69 7.77
CA LYS A 5 10.77 18.40 9.16
C LYS A 5 11.17 16.92 9.35
N VAL A 6 10.37 16.00 8.81
CA VAL A 6 10.63 14.55 8.84
C VAL A 6 11.95 14.22 8.13
N LYS A 7 12.20 14.82 6.95
CA LYS A 7 13.47 14.67 6.23
C LYS A 7 14.67 15.15 7.06
N ARG A 8 14.57 16.30 7.74
CA ARG A 8 15.64 16.80 8.61
C ARG A 8 15.90 15.87 9.79
N GLU A 9 14.85 15.40 10.45
CA GLU A 9 14.96 14.45 11.57
C GLU A 9 15.59 13.12 11.12
N PHE A 10 15.19 12.59 9.95
CA PHE A 10 15.81 11.40 9.37
C PHE A 10 17.30 11.59 9.09
N VAL A 11 17.68 12.69 8.45
CA VAL A 11 19.09 12.99 8.13
C VAL A 11 19.92 13.12 9.40
N ILE A 12 19.42 13.84 10.42
CA ILE A 12 20.14 14.01 11.69
C ILE A 12 20.31 12.67 12.42
N LYS A 13 19.24 11.87 12.53
CA LYS A 13 19.33 10.55 13.18
C LYS A 13 20.29 9.61 12.45
N LEU A 14 20.24 9.59 11.13
CA LEU A 14 21.14 8.78 10.31
C LEU A 14 22.60 9.21 10.52
N GLN A 15 22.88 10.51 10.48
CA GLN A 15 24.22 11.05 10.74
C GLN A 15 24.73 10.68 12.13
N ASN A 16 23.89 10.79 13.17
CA ASN A 16 24.27 10.44 14.53
C ASN A 16 24.61 8.94 14.65
N ARG A 17 23.84 8.04 14.03
CA ARG A 17 24.14 6.59 14.04
C ARG A 17 25.41 6.26 13.29
N TYR A 18 25.64 6.89 12.14
CA TYR A 18 26.87 6.70 11.38
C TYR A 18 28.11 7.22 12.11
N GLN A 19 28.00 8.32 12.86
CA GLN A 19 29.10 8.81 13.68
C GLN A 19 29.48 7.82 14.78
N VAL A 20 28.50 7.18 15.43
CA VAL A 20 28.74 6.10 16.40
C VAL A 20 29.44 4.91 15.73
N LEU A 21 28.99 4.52 14.53
CA LEU A 21 29.58 3.42 13.76
C LEU A 21 31.02 3.70 13.27
N LYS A 22 31.31 4.95 12.93
CA LYS A 22 32.66 5.36 12.51
C LYS A 22 33.63 5.31 13.68
N ASN A 23 33.13 5.56 14.89
CA ASN A 23 33.92 5.60 16.12
C ASN A 23 34.06 4.22 16.79
N SER A 24 33.32 3.20 16.35
CA SER A 24 33.52 1.83 16.82
C SER A 24 34.79 1.21 16.22
N VAL A 25 35.54 0.48 17.05
CA VAL A 25 36.73 -0.27 16.63
C VAL A 25 36.27 -1.38 15.68
N ARG A 26 36.70 -1.31 14.41
CA ARG A 26 36.40 -2.34 13.40
C ARG A 26 37.40 -3.46 13.48
N ASP A 27 36.91 -4.69 13.43
CA ASP A 27 37.76 -5.87 13.33
C ASP A 27 38.33 -5.98 11.90
N GLU A 28 39.63 -6.24 11.79
CA GLU A 28 40.31 -6.38 10.48
C GLU A 28 39.78 -7.58 9.66
N ASN A 29 39.03 -8.47 10.31
CA ASN A 29 38.45 -9.69 9.73
C ASN A 29 37.01 -9.52 9.19
N GLU A 30 36.40 -8.34 9.27
CA GLU A 30 35.04 -8.11 8.77
C GLU A 30 34.97 -8.21 7.23
N THR A 31 34.11 -9.12 6.75
CA THR A 31 33.84 -9.31 5.33
C THR A 31 33.06 -8.12 4.74
N LEU A 32 33.18 -7.93 3.43
CA LEU A 32 32.49 -6.84 2.72
C LEU A 32 30.95 -6.94 2.86
N ASP A 33 30.42 -8.16 2.90
CA ASP A 33 28.99 -8.43 3.05
C ASP A 33 28.48 -8.07 4.44
N GLU A 34 29.26 -8.31 5.50
CA GLU A 34 28.92 -7.92 6.86
C GLU A 34 28.83 -6.39 6.99
N LYS A 35 29.79 -5.67 6.40
CA LYS A 35 29.80 -4.20 6.34
C LYS A 35 28.60 -3.64 5.57
N TRP A 36 28.23 -4.27 4.46
CA TRP A 36 27.05 -3.88 3.69
C TRP A 36 25.75 -4.12 4.45
N ASN A 37 25.65 -5.27 5.13
CA ASN A 37 24.48 -5.60 5.94
C ASN A 37 24.31 -4.63 7.10
N GLU A 38 25.40 -4.27 7.79
CA GLU A 38 25.39 -3.29 8.88
C GLU A 38 24.87 -1.91 8.40
N ILE A 39 25.38 -1.44 7.27
CA ILE A 39 24.93 -0.20 6.61
C ILE A 39 23.43 -0.27 6.28
N SER A 40 23.00 -1.35 5.63
CA SER A 40 21.61 -1.56 5.25
C SER A 40 20.69 -1.58 6.47
N ASP A 41 21.13 -2.21 7.57
CA ASP A 41 20.41 -2.29 8.83
C ASP A 41 20.21 -0.92 9.47
N ILE A 42 21.26 -0.09 9.51
CA ILE A 42 21.18 1.26 10.08
C ILE A 42 20.20 2.11 9.30
N TYR A 43 20.27 2.07 7.97
CA TYR A 43 19.33 2.78 7.10
C TYR A 43 17.89 2.31 7.33
N THR A 44 17.69 0.99 7.41
CA THR A 44 16.36 0.40 7.64
C THR A 44 15.81 0.84 9.00
N LYS A 45 16.57 0.69 10.09
CA LYS A 45 16.18 1.10 11.45
C LYS A 45 15.91 2.60 11.55
N CYS A 46 16.72 3.45 10.91
CA CYS A 46 16.47 4.89 10.87
C CYS A 46 15.18 5.23 10.12
N SER A 47 14.92 4.55 9.00
CA SER A 47 13.72 4.77 8.21
C SER A 47 12.47 4.33 8.98
N GLU A 48 12.54 3.18 9.66
CA GLU A 48 11.46 2.68 10.51
C GLU A 48 11.09 3.65 11.64
N GLU A 49 12.09 4.29 12.27
CA GLU A 49 11.84 5.19 13.39
C GLU A 49 11.38 6.60 12.98
N CYS A 50 11.87 7.13 11.86
CA CYS A 50 11.54 8.49 11.43
C CYS A 50 10.29 8.54 10.55
N ILE A 51 10.15 7.56 9.65
CA ILE A 51 9.12 7.55 8.61
C ILE A 51 8.05 6.52 8.96
N GLY A 52 8.43 5.42 9.62
CA GLY A 52 7.54 4.32 9.88
C GLY A 52 7.15 3.54 8.63
N TYR A 53 6.35 2.51 8.83
CA TYR A 53 5.77 1.78 7.71
C TYR A 53 4.52 2.46 7.22
N LYS A 54 4.37 2.56 5.90
CA LYS A 54 3.06 2.84 5.31
C LYS A 54 2.09 1.78 5.83
N GLN A 55 1.10 2.21 6.62
CA GLN A 55 -0.03 1.40 7.03
C GLN A 55 -0.49 0.61 5.81
N LYS A 56 -0.46 -0.73 5.90
CA LYS A 56 -0.90 -1.58 4.79
C LYS A 56 -2.29 -1.09 4.44
N THR A 57 -2.45 -0.49 3.26
CA THR A 57 -3.76 -0.08 2.77
C THR A 57 -4.63 -1.30 2.90
N LYS A 58 -5.78 -1.16 3.59
CA LYS A 58 -6.74 -2.25 3.77
C LYS A 58 -6.84 -2.99 2.44
N LYS A 59 -6.61 -4.31 2.48
CA LYS A 59 -6.79 -5.14 1.28
C LYS A 59 -8.15 -4.78 0.72
N LYS A 60 -8.26 -4.65 -0.60
CA LYS A 60 -9.53 -4.28 -1.21
C LYS A 60 -10.59 -5.25 -0.70
N ASP A 61 -11.59 -4.72 0.01
CA ASP A 61 -12.56 -5.54 0.75
C ASP A 61 -13.38 -6.44 -0.18
N TRP A 62 -13.41 -6.11 -1.48
CA TRP A 62 -14.10 -6.87 -2.52
C TRP A 62 -13.32 -8.04 -3.12
N ILE A 63 -12.01 -8.17 -2.86
CA ILE A 63 -11.22 -9.30 -3.38
C ILE A 63 -11.29 -10.45 -2.39
N THR A 64 -11.74 -11.62 -2.87
CA THR A 64 -11.87 -12.82 -2.04
C THR A 64 -10.52 -13.39 -1.62
N PRO A 65 -10.45 -14.12 -0.48
CA PRO A 65 -9.22 -14.79 -0.05
C PRO A 65 -8.65 -15.75 -1.11
N GLU A 66 -9.51 -16.44 -1.85
CA GLU A 66 -9.10 -17.35 -2.92
C GLU A 66 -8.41 -16.60 -4.07
N THR A 67 -8.99 -15.48 -4.54
CA THR A 67 -8.35 -14.64 -5.55
C THR A 67 -7.02 -14.08 -5.06
N TRP A 68 -6.90 -13.74 -3.78
CA TRP A 68 -5.61 -13.35 -3.18
C TRP A 68 -4.58 -14.47 -3.22
N ASN A 69 -4.98 -15.73 -2.96
CA ASN A 69 -4.11 -16.89 -3.08
C ASN A 69 -3.58 -17.04 -4.52
N GLN A 70 -4.47 -16.95 -5.51
CA GLN A 70 -4.09 -17.02 -6.93
C GLN A 70 -3.15 -15.88 -7.36
N ILE A 71 -3.34 -14.66 -6.82
CA ILE A 71 -2.41 -13.54 -7.03
C ILE A 71 -1.02 -13.86 -6.46
N ASN A 72 -0.93 -14.52 -5.31
CA ASN A 72 0.33 -14.94 -4.72
C ASN A 72 1.01 -16.05 -5.55
N ILE A 73 0.26 -17.05 -6.02
CA ILE A 73 0.76 -18.09 -6.93
C ILE A 73 1.33 -17.45 -8.20
N ARG A 74 0.62 -16.49 -8.80
CA ARG A 74 1.11 -15.72 -9.96
C ARG A 74 2.42 -14.97 -9.65
N ARG A 75 2.55 -14.41 -8.46
CA ARG A 75 3.78 -13.70 -8.03
C ARG A 75 4.95 -14.68 -7.94
N GLN A 76 4.74 -15.87 -7.39
CA GLN A 76 5.76 -16.92 -7.33
C GLN A 76 6.14 -17.43 -8.72
N ALA A 77 5.17 -17.66 -9.61
CA ALA A 77 5.43 -18.03 -10.99
C ALA A 77 6.27 -16.96 -11.72
N LYS A 78 5.97 -15.68 -11.50
CA LYS A 78 6.77 -14.58 -12.07
C LYS A 78 8.20 -14.55 -11.51
N LYS A 79 8.36 -14.83 -10.22
CA LYS A 79 9.67 -14.95 -9.60
C LYS A 79 10.49 -16.07 -10.24
N LYS A 80 9.91 -17.26 -10.45
CA LYS A 80 10.57 -18.38 -11.15
C LYS A 80 11.06 -18.01 -12.54
N VAL A 81 10.25 -17.26 -13.31
CA VAL A 81 10.67 -16.74 -14.63
C VAL A 81 11.89 -15.82 -14.53
N ASN A 82 11.89 -14.92 -13.55
CA ASN A 82 12.96 -13.94 -13.37
C ASN A 82 14.26 -14.58 -12.89
N ASP A 83 14.17 -15.59 -12.01
CA ASP A 83 15.32 -16.29 -11.44
C ASP A 83 15.98 -17.24 -12.45
N THR A 84 15.25 -17.67 -13.48
CA THR A 84 15.73 -18.65 -14.47
C THR A 84 16.63 -18.00 -15.53
N LYS A 85 17.87 -18.50 -15.65
CA LYS A 85 18.87 -18.03 -16.64
C LYS A 85 18.81 -18.77 -17.99
N SER A 86 18.41 -20.05 -17.99
CA SER A 86 18.34 -20.85 -19.23
C SER A 86 17.16 -20.42 -20.11
N PRO A 87 17.38 -20.10 -21.40
CA PRO A 87 16.32 -19.64 -22.30
C PRO A 87 15.15 -20.64 -22.44
N ARG A 88 15.45 -21.92 -22.67
CA ARG A 88 14.44 -22.97 -22.86
C ARG A 88 13.53 -23.15 -21.65
N LEU A 89 14.10 -23.13 -20.44
CA LEU A 89 13.31 -23.25 -19.20
C LEU A 89 12.51 -21.98 -18.94
N LYS A 90 13.06 -20.81 -19.28
CA LYS A 90 12.39 -19.52 -19.15
C LYS A 90 11.13 -19.45 -20.01
N ASP A 91 11.17 -19.94 -21.25
CA ASP A 91 10.00 -19.97 -22.13
C ASP A 91 8.88 -20.84 -21.57
N LYS A 92 9.20 -22.00 -21.01
CA LYS A 92 8.21 -22.87 -20.34
C LYS A 92 7.57 -22.16 -19.14
N TYR A 93 8.38 -21.58 -18.25
CA TYR A 93 7.83 -20.85 -17.10
C TYR A 93 7.05 -19.59 -17.49
N GLN A 94 7.39 -18.99 -18.63
CA GLN A 94 6.66 -17.85 -19.18
C GLN A 94 5.26 -18.27 -19.66
N GLN A 95 5.12 -19.46 -20.26
CA GLN A 95 3.82 -20.05 -20.61
C GLN A 95 2.99 -20.31 -19.35
N ASP A 96 3.55 -21.00 -18.35
CA ASP A 96 2.88 -21.26 -17.07
C ASP A 96 2.41 -19.95 -16.39
N TYR A 97 3.27 -18.92 -16.40
CA TYR A 97 2.92 -17.60 -15.88
C TYR A 97 1.75 -16.95 -16.65
N SER A 98 1.72 -17.10 -17.97
CA SER A 98 0.66 -16.53 -18.82
C SER A 98 -0.70 -17.12 -18.47
N ASP A 99 -0.78 -18.43 -18.29
CA ASP A 99 -2.02 -19.14 -17.94
C ASP A 99 -2.52 -18.75 -16.54
N ILE A 100 -1.62 -18.74 -15.55
CA ILE A 100 -1.95 -18.27 -14.19
C ILE A 100 -2.40 -16.81 -14.22
N HIS A 101 -1.73 -15.95 -14.99
CA HIS A 101 -2.09 -14.54 -15.12
C HIS A 101 -3.45 -14.32 -15.78
N ARG A 102 -3.79 -15.15 -16.78
CA ARG A 102 -5.12 -15.16 -17.39
C ARG A 102 -6.19 -15.55 -16.37
N ASN A 103 -5.96 -16.61 -15.60
CA ASN A 103 -6.89 -17.06 -14.56
C ASN A 103 -7.10 -16.00 -13.47
N VAL A 104 -6.02 -15.41 -12.96
CA VAL A 104 -6.10 -14.30 -11.98
C VAL A 104 -6.91 -13.13 -12.53
N LYS A 105 -6.70 -12.74 -13.80
CA LYS A 105 -7.48 -11.68 -14.43
C LYS A 105 -8.97 -12.02 -14.51
N THR A 106 -9.32 -13.27 -14.74
CA THR A 106 -10.72 -13.73 -14.76
C THR A 106 -11.34 -13.66 -13.37
N LEU A 107 -10.66 -14.20 -12.35
CA LEU A 107 -11.13 -14.19 -10.96
C LEU A 107 -11.32 -12.78 -10.40
N VAL A 108 -10.32 -11.90 -10.60
CA VAL A 108 -10.41 -10.51 -10.14
C VAL A 108 -11.61 -9.77 -10.78
N ARG A 109 -11.92 -10.05 -12.05
CA ARG A 109 -13.11 -9.47 -12.70
C ARG A 109 -14.40 -10.06 -12.15
N ALA A 110 -14.44 -11.36 -11.86
CA ALA A 110 -15.61 -12.01 -11.27
C ALA A 110 -15.88 -11.48 -9.86
N ASP A 111 -14.87 -11.38 -9.00
CA ASP A 111 -14.97 -10.81 -7.66
C ASP A 111 -15.47 -9.36 -7.70
N LYS A 112 -14.92 -8.55 -8.61
CA LYS A 112 -15.38 -7.17 -8.79
C LYS A 112 -16.86 -7.11 -9.20
N ARG A 113 -17.31 -7.96 -10.13
CA ARG A 113 -18.72 -8.00 -10.54
C ARG A 113 -19.61 -8.37 -9.36
N ARG A 114 -19.31 -9.47 -8.66
CA ARG A 114 -20.06 -9.90 -7.47
C ARG A 114 -20.18 -8.81 -6.42
N PHE A 115 -19.11 -8.05 -6.19
CA PHE A 115 -19.13 -6.93 -5.26
C PHE A 115 -20.04 -5.79 -5.73
N MET A 116 -19.99 -5.44 -7.01
CA MET A 116 -20.87 -4.41 -7.57
C MET A 116 -22.33 -4.86 -7.58
N ASP A 117 -22.60 -6.14 -7.87
CA ASP A 117 -23.94 -6.73 -7.84
C ASP A 117 -24.50 -6.68 -6.41
N ASN A 118 -23.71 -7.09 -5.41
CA ASN A 118 -24.12 -7.00 -4.00
C ASN A 118 -24.39 -5.54 -3.56
N LEU A 119 -23.59 -4.58 -4.01
CA LEU A 119 -23.87 -3.16 -3.76
C LEU A 119 -25.19 -2.72 -4.42
N ALA A 120 -25.51 -3.22 -5.62
CA ALA A 120 -26.77 -2.92 -6.28
C ALA A 120 -27.95 -3.50 -5.50
N ASP A 121 -27.85 -4.75 -5.03
CA ASP A 121 -28.86 -5.40 -4.19
C ASP A 121 -29.10 -4.61 -2.89
N GLN A 122 -28.03 -4.17 -2.22
CA GLN A 122 -28.13 -3.33 -1.02
C GLN A 122 -28.78 -1.97 -1.30
N ALA A 123 -28.52 -1.38 -2.48
CA ALA A 123 -29.16 -0.14 -2.89
C ALA A 123 -30.67 -0.33 -3.09
N GLU A 124 -31.08 -1.43 -3.73
CA GLU A 124 -32.49 -1.79 -3.92
C GLU A 124 -33.20 -1.99 -2.58
N GLU A 125 -32.59 -2.75 -1.66
CA GLU A 125 -33.13 -2.92 -0.31
C GLU A 125 -33.28 -1.59 0.44
N ALA A 126 -32.27 -0.71 0.37
CA ALA A 126 -32.32 0.60 1.01
C ALA A 126 -33.44 1.48 0.44
N ALA A 127 -33.68 1.40 -0.88
CA ALA A 127 -34.79 2.09 -1.52
C ALA A 127 -36.14 1.56 -1.02
N ASN A 128 -36.30 0.23 -0.93
CA ASN A 128 -37.51 -0.42 -0.42
C ASN A 128 -37.79 -0.06 1.05
N LYS A 129 -36.74 0.04 1.87
CA LYS A 129 -36.80 0.48 3.28
C LYS A 129 -36.94 2.00 3.44
N ARG A 130 -36.94 2.76 2.34
CA ARG A 130 -36.95 4.25 2.29
C ARG A 130 -35.74 4.90 2.99
N GLU A 131 -34.62 4.20 3.10
CA GLU A 131 -33.36 4.69 3.67
C GLU A 131 -32.56 5.53 2.66
N GLN A 132 -33.06 6.72 2.34
CA GLN A 132 -32.49 7.60 1.30
C GLN A 132 -31.00 7.92 1.53
N GLY A 133 -30.57 8.06 2.79
CA GLY A 133 -29.16 8.33 3.13
C GLY A 133 -28.23 7.17 2.77
N ASN A 134 -28.66 5.92 2.95
CA ASN A 134 -27.89 4.73 2.59
C ASN A 134 -27.88 4.51 1.07
N LEU A 135 -29.04 4.67 0.43
CA LEU A 135 -29.16 4.64 -1.02
C LEU A 135 -28.18 5.62 -1.71
N TYR A 136 -28.11 6.87 -1.22
CA TYR A 136 -27.15 7.86 -1.73
C TYR A 136 -25.69 7.45 -1.54
N LYS A 137 -25.33 6.91 -0.36
CA LYS A 137 -23.97 6.45 -0.09
C LYS A 137 -23.56 5.31 -1.02
N ILE A 138 -24.42 4.31 -1.20
CA ILE A 138 -24.14 3.13 -2.03
C ILE A 138 -24.04 3.51 -3.51
N THR A 139 -24.99 4.31 -4.02
CA THR A 139 -24.95 4.82 -5.40
C THR A 139 -23.71 5.68 -5.68
N LYS A 140 -23.25 6.46 -4.69
CA LYS A 140 -21.99 7.21 -4.78
C LYS A 140 -20.76 6.30 -4.89
N ILE A 141 -20.76 5.15 -4.19
CA ILE A 141 -19.70 4.13 -4.31
C ILE A 141 -19.73 3.49 -5.71
N ILE A 142 -20.91 3.07 -6.18
CA ILE A 142 -21.09 2.43 -7.50
C ILE A 142 -20.64 3.36 -8.64
N CYS A 143 -21.05 4.62 -8.61
CA CYS A 143 -20.73 5.61 -9.65
C CYS A 143 -19.25 6.02 -9.68
N GLY A 144 -18.43 5.59 -8.72
CA GLY A 144 -17.02 5.99 -8.65
C GLY A 144 -16.78 7.49 -8.45
N ARG A 145 -17.84 8.27 -8.15
CA ARG A 145 -17.79 9.73 -7.89
C ARG A 145 -17.18 10.09 -6.53
N GLY A 146 -16.43 9.17 -5.92
CA GLY A 146 -15.87 9.29 -4.57
C GLY A 146 -14.55 10.05 -4.46
N LYS A 147 -14.01 10.63 -5.54
CA LYS A 147 -12.79 11.45 -5.49
C LYS A 147 -12.96 12.77 -6.26
N SER A 148 -14.02 13.51 -5.98
CA SER A 148 -14.07 14.93 -6.30
C SER A 148 -15.12 15.62 -5.43
N SER A 149 -14.83 15.73 -4.14
CA SER A 149 -15.33 16.86 -3.37
C SER A 149 -14.17 17.85 -3.30
N PRO A 150 -14.21 19.01 -4.01
CA PRO A 150 -13.20 20.05 -3.87
C PRO A 150 -13.16 20.63 -2.44
N ASN A 151 -14.23 20.47 -1.66
CA ASN A 151 -14.32 20.83 -0.26
C ASN A 151 -14.16 19.61 0.65
N ILE A 152 -12.91 19.23 0.96
CA ILE A 152 -12.62 18.40 2.13
C ILE A 152 -12.49 19.39 3.30
N PRO A 153 -13.32 19.30 4.35
CA PRO A 153 -13.19 20.20 5.49
C PRO A 153 -11.83 20.01 6.15
N VAL A 154 -11.17 21.12 6.48
CA VAL A 154 -9.83 21.15 7.07
C VAL A 154 -9.87 20.51 8.46
N LYS A 155 -8.88 19.68 8.79
CA LYS A 155 -8.78 19.02 10.10
C LYS A 155 -7.56 19.47 10.88
N ASP A 156 -7.67 19.47 12.21
CA ASP A 156 -6.53 19.65 13.12
C ASP A 156 -5.64 18.39 13.18
N LYS A 157 -4.54 18.46 13.94
CA LYS A 157 -3.60 17.34 14.12
C LYS A 157 -4.22 16.16 14.89
N GLN A 158 -5.31 16.38 15.62
CA GLN A 158 -6.07 15.36 16.35
C GLN A 158 -7.21 14.74 15.52
N GLY A 159 -7.48 15.26 14.31
CA GLY A 159 -8.50 14.76 13.38
C GLY A 159 -9.87 15.43 13.49
N ASN A 160 -10.01 16.50 14.28
CA ASN A 160 -11.26 17.25 14.44
C ASN A 160 -11.47 18.23 13.27
N LEU A 161 -12.72 18.47 12.89
CA LEU A 161 -13.09 19.34 11.77
C LEU A 161 -13.05 20.82 12.19
N LEU A 162 -12.30 21.65 11.46
CA LEU A 162 -12.19 23.09 11.67
C LEU A 162 -13.27 23.82 10.86
N THR A 163 -14.37 24.16 11.53
CA THR A 163 -15.57 24.73 10.92
C THR A 163 -15.58 26.27 10.90
N SER A 164 -14.67 26.94 11.61
CA SER A 164 -14.63 28.40 11.75
C SER A 164 -13.51 29.04 10.91
N GLU A 165 -13.83 30.15 10.21
CA GLU A 165 -12.91 30.88 9.32
C GLU A 165 -11.65 31.37 10.06
N ASN A 166 -11.84 31.86 11.30
CA ASN A 166 -10.76 32.29 12.19
C ASN A 166 -9.79 31.17 12.62
N GLU A 167 -10.23 29.91 12.61
CA GLU A 167 -9.39 28.75 12.96
C GLU A 167 -8.56 28.27 11.76
N GLN A 168 -9.04 28.53 10.54
CA GLN A 168 -8.33 28.20 9.31
C GLN A 168 -7.20 29.21 9.00
N GLU A 169 -7.39 30.48 9.39
CA GLU A 169 -6.41 31.56 9.18
C GLU A 169 -5.28 31.61 10.22
N LYS A 170 -5.49 31.09 11.44
CA LYS A 170 -4.47 31.05 12.53
C LYS A 170 -3.32 30.05 12.30
N ARG A 171 -3.04 29.73 11.04
CA ARG A 171 -2.02 28.78 10.63
C ARG A 171 -0.63 29.38 10.58
#